data_AF-I3YXS5-F1
#
_entry.id   AF-I3YXS5-F1
#
_cell.length_a   1.000
_cell.length_b   1.000
_cell.length_c   1.000
_cell.angle_alpha   90.00
_cell.angle_beta   90.00
_cell.angle_gamma   90.00
#
_symmetry.space_group_name_H-M   'P 1'
#
loop_
_entity.id
_entity.type
_entity.pdbx_description
1 polymer ?
#
loop_
_entity_poly.entity_id
_entity_poly.type
_entity_poly.pdbx_seq_one_letter_code
_entity_poly.pdbx_strand_id
1 'polypeptide(L)'
;MTTKMTNRFLLLIFTSLLFIACENPTHTEPPYEGPPKDNIISVEQAQEMYDAYSERRSGIIQKYEDSVLPSPEKFTPTRYAEYDLKTIKQYIAYIEHEAKEANVDINTLRFYLSNYPNSDKFPNGDVVKYPRRNSFFVVPTMSYKGENVGFSIEDIDGKYTAVPLKGRNSNEERTQDNDQTDSTGQMNEAGFFMSNNATVGETTSLILNDGTITPPPGNNPFDHGN
;
A
#
# COMPACT_ATOMS: atom_id res chain seq x y z
N MET A 1 -33.52 10.70 -57.95
CA MET A 1 -33.80 11.67 -56.86
C MET A 1 -33.55 11.09 -55.45
N THR A 2 -32.92 9.92 -55.33
CA THR A 2 -32.85 9.12 -54.09
C THR A 2 -31.50 9.17 -53.36
N THR A 3 -30.40 9.53 -54.03
CA THR A 3 -29.04 9.51 -53.44
C THR A 3 -28.71 10.71 -52.54
N LYS A 4 -29.40 11.86 -52.71
CA LYS A 4 -29.22 13.04 -51.83
C LYS A 4 -29.93 12.91 -50.48
N MET A 5 -30.94 12.05 -50.38
CA MET A 5 -31.72 11.86 -49.14
C MET A 5 -31.05 10.89 -48.17
N THR A 6 -30.38 9.86 -48.67
CA THR A 6 -29.64 8.89 -47.84
C THR A 6 -28.40 9.49 -47.19
N ASN A 7 -27.70 10.41 -47.85
CA ASN A 7 -26.50 11.06 -47.29
C ASN A 7 -26.82 12.06 -46.17
N ARG A 8 -28.03 12.64 -46.17
CA ARG A 8 -28.52 13.50 -45.08
C ARG A 8 -28.98 12.71 -43.85
N PHE A 9 -29.53 11.51 -44.07
CA PHE A 9 -29.92 10.61 -42.98
C PHE A 9 -28.70 10.02 -42.25
N LEU A 10 -27.64 9.67 -42.97
CA LEU A 10 -26.39 9.17 -42.37
C LEU A 10 -25.71 10.23 -41.47
N LEU A 11 -25.73 11.50 -41.89
CA LEU A 11 -25.14 12.61 -41.14
C LEU A 11 -25.91 12.90 -39.82
N LEU A 12 -27.24 12.77 -39.84
CA LEU A 12 -28.10 12.97 -38.67
C LEU A 12 -27.94 11.87 -37.61
N ILE A 13 -27.70 10.62 -38.04
CA ILE A 13 -27.43 9.48 -37.15
C ILE A 13 -26.04 9.62 -36.50
N PHE A 14 -25.05 10.11 -37.23
CA PHE A 14 -23.70 10.33 -36.68
C PHE A 14 -23.67 11.48 -35.66
N THR A 15 -24.47 12.53 -35.84
CA THR A 15 -24.58 13.63 -34.86
C THR A 15 -25.34 13.24 -33.60
N SER A 16 -26.25 12.25 -33.65
CA SER A 16 -27.00 11.79 -32.47
C SER A 16 -26.22 10.80 -31.60
N LEU A 17 -25.24 10.08 -32.18
CA LEU A 17 -24.31 9.22 -31.42
C LEU A 17 -23.29 10.00 -30.58
N LEU A 18 -23.03 11.28 -30.89
CA LEU A 18 -22.12 12.14 -30.13
C LEU A 18 -22.73 12.67 -28.81
N PHE A 19 -24.05 12.59 -28.63
CA PHE A 19 -24.72 13.06 -27.41
C PHE A 19 -24.90 11.98 -26.34
N ILE A 20 -24.65 10.71 -26.66
CA ILE A 20 -24.80 9.58 -25.71
C ILE A 20 -23.49 9.32 -24.92
N ALA A 21 -22.38 9.93 -25.31
CA ALA A 21 -21.07 9.70 -24.67
C ALA A 21 -20.80 10.56 -23.41
N CYS A 22 -21.79 11.30 -22.90
CA CYS A 22 -21.68 12.07 -21.66
C CYS A 22 -22.64 11.54 -20.59
N GLU A 23 -22.55 10.24 -20.28
CA GLU A 23 -23.03 9.76 -18.99
C GLU A 23 -21.86 9.91 -18.01
N ASN A 24 -21.82 11.04 -17.30
CA ASN A 24 -20.90 11.19 -16.19
C ASN A 24 -21.20 10.05 -15.20
N PRO A 25 -20.25 9.18 -14.84
CA PRO A 25 -20.49 8.19 -13.82
C PRO A 25 -20.88 8.92 -12.54
N THR A 26 -22.12 8.77 -12.14
CA THR A 26 -22.63 9.26 -10.86
C THR A 26 -21.82 8.57 -9.78
N HIS A 27 -20.86 9.28 -9.19
CA HIS A 27 -20.22 8.85 -7.95
C HIS A 27 -21.30 8.81 -6.86
N THR A 28 -21.98 7.69 -6.70
CA THR A 28 -22.73 7.38 -5.48
C THR A 28 -21.71 7.05 -4.41
N GLU A 29 -21.31 8.06 -3.64
CA GLU A 29 -20.63 7.80 -2.37
C GLU A 29 -21.54 6.92 -1.50
N PRO A 30 -20.98 5.94 -0.75
CA PRO A 30 -21.78 5.14 0.16
C PRO A 30 -22.48 6.05 1.19
N PRO A 31 -23.67 5.67 1.69
CA PRO A 31 -24.38 6.46 2.68
C PRO A 31 -23.52 6.67 3.93
N TYR A 32 -23.53 7.89 4.47
CA TYR A 32 -22.81 8.20 5.70
C TYR A 32 -23.47 7.53 6.90
N GLU A 33 -22.77 6.56 7.51
CA GLU A 33 -23.27 5.79 8.66
C GLU A 33 -22.93 6.42 10.02
N GLY A 34 -22.31 7.60 10.03
CA GLY A 34 -21.75 8.22 11.22
C GLY A 34 -20.25 7.93 11.39
N PRO A 35 -19.62 8.45 12.45
CA PRO A 35 -18.21 8.18 12.73
C PRO A 35 -18.00 6.72 13.15
N PRO A 36 -16.85 6.10 12.80
CA PRO A 36 -16.50 4.77 13.29
C PRO A 36 -16.12 4.85 14.78
N LYS A 37 -17.11 4.80 15.66
CA LYS A 37 -17.00 5.18 17.08
C LYS A 37 -15.89 4.45 17.83
N ASP A 38 -15.65 3.18 17.53
CA ASP A 38 -14.62 2.37 18.20
C ASP A 38 -13.20 2.66 17.69
N ASN A 39 -13.05 3.49 16.65
CA ASN A 39 -11.77 3.78 16.00
C ASN A 39 -11.36 5.26 16.05
N ILE A 40 -12.22 6.15 16.55
CA ILE A 40 -11.90 7.57 16.73
C ILE A 40 -11.46 7.81 18.19
N ILE A 41 -10.19 8.16 18.37
CA ILE A 41 -9.61 8.53 19.67
C ILE A 41 -9.78 10.03 19.95
N SER A 42 -9.64 10.43 21.22
CA SER A 42 -9.65 11.85 21.59
C SER A 42 -8.32 12.53 21.20
N VAL A 43 -8.33 13.87 21.15
CA VAL A 43 -7.14 14.67 20.87
C VAL A 43 -6.11 14.50 21.99
N GLU A 44 -6.55 14.42 23.25
CA GLU A 44 -5.69 14.21 24.42
C GLU A 44 -5.00 12.84 24.36
N GLN A 45 -5.72 11.79 23.94
CA GLN A 45 -5.13 10.47 23.75
C GLN A 45 -4.09 10.49 22.62
N ALA A 46 -4.37 11.18 21.50
CA ALA A 46 -3.41 11.33 20.41
C ALA A 46 -2.14 12.07 20.84
N GLN A 47 -2.30 13.12 21.66
CA GLN A 47 -1.19 13.89 22.23
C GLN A 47 -0.30 13.02 23.13
N GLU A 48 -0.90 12.29 24.07
CA GLU A 48 -0.17 11.38 24.96
C GLU A 48 0.63 10.33 24.16
N MET A 49 0.04 9.78 23.09
CA MET A 49 0.73 8.84 22.19
C MET A 49 1.90 9.50 21.44
N TYR A 50 1.73 10.74 20.97
CA TYR A 50 2.78 11.51 20.30
C TYR A 50 3.95 11.82 21.24
N ASP A 51 3.66 12.25 22.46
CA ASP A 51 4.65 12.57 23.49
C ASP A 51 5.40 11.30 23.92
N ALA A 52 4.69 10.20 24.16
CA ALA A 52 5.31 8.92 24.48
C ALA A 52 6.27 8.43 23.38
N TYR A 53 5.93 8.64 22.10
CA TYR A 53 6.85 8.34 20.99
C TYR A 53 8.09 9.26 21.00
N SER A 54 7.91 10.56 21.26
CA SER A 54 9.01 11.52 21.40
C SER A 54 10.01 11.10 22.47
N GLU A 55 9.51 10.79 23.66
CA GLU A 55 10.33 10.46 24.81
C GLU A 55 11.00 9.10 24.68
N ARG A 56 10.27 8.09 24.20
CA ARG A 56 10.71 6.68 24.26
C ARG A 56 11.35 6.16 22.99
N ARG A 57 11.11 6.80 21.83
CA ARG A 57 11.54 6.27 20.51
C ARG A 57 12.41 7.25 19.75
N SER A 58 11.95 8.49 19.59
CA SER A 58 12.61 9.49 18.73
C SER A 58 14.10 9.66 19.08
N GLY A 59 14.42 9.89 20.36
CA GLY A 59 15.82 10.07 20.79
C GLY A 59 16.70 8.82 20.62
N ILE A 60 16.13 7.62 20.71
CA ILE A 60 16.88 6.36 20.52
C ILE A 60 17.19 6.16 19.04
N ILE A 61 16.19 6.36 18.17
CA ILE A 61 16.35 6.25 16.71
C ILE A 61 17.44 7.22 16.24
N GLN A 62 17.35 8.49 16.67
CA GLN A 62 18.37 9.48 16.34
C GLN A 62 19.77 9.04 16.76
N LYS A 63 19.95 8.66 18.04
CA LYS A 63 21.27 8.23 18.55
C LYS A 63 21.84 7.06 17.77
N TYR A 64 21.00 6.08 17.43
CA TYR A 64 21.42 4.93 16.64
C TYR A 64 21.85 5.36 15.23
N GLU A 65 21.02 6.10 14.51
CA GLU A 65 21.32 6.54 13.12
C GLU A 65 22.57 7.43 13.05
N ASP A 66 22.72 8.35 14.02
CA ASP A 66 23.93 9.18 14.18
C ASP A 66 25.18 8.32 14.43
N SER A 67 25.05 7.19 15.14
CA SER A 67 26.17 6.30 15.44
C SER A 67 26.61 5.44 14.24
N VAL A 68 25.67 5.06 13.38
CA VAL A 68 25.94 4.18 12.22
C VAL A 68 26.61 4.97 11.09
N LEU A 69 26.21 6.24 10.90
CA LEU A 69 26.78 7.13 9.89
C LEU A 69 26.97 8.53 10.50
N PRO A 70 28.17 8.79 11.05
CA PRO A 70 28.52 10.11 11.57
C PRO A 70 28.41 11.17 10.47
N SER A 71 27.47 12.09 10.64
CA SER A 71 27.21 13.22 9.76
C SER A 71 27.36 14.52 10.57
N PRO A 72 27.81 15.64 9.97
CA PRO A 72 27.81 16.93 10.64
C PRO A 72 26.39 17.37 11.06
N GLU A 73 25.38 16.96 10.28
CA GLU A 73 23.97 17.14 10.63
C GLU A 73 23.43 15.91 11.36
N LYS A 74 22.74 16.16 12.48
CA LYS A 74 22.08 15.11 13.26
C LYS A 74 20.90 14.52 12.48
N PHE A 75 20.77 13.20 12.54
CA PHE A 75 19.62 12.49 12.01
C PHE A 75 18.35 12.97 12.71
N THR A 76 17.32 13.25 11.92
CA THR A 76 16.02 13.63 12.46
C THR A 76 15.01 12.51 12.18
N PRO A 77 14.50 11.81 13.21
CA PRO A 77 13.55 10.71 13.04
C PRO A 77 12.28 11.14 12.30
N THR A 78 11.74 10.21 11.51
CA THR A 78 10.43 10.38 10.88
C THR A 78 9.35 10.50 11.95
N ARG A 79 8.38 11.42 11.76
CA ARG A 79 7.24 11.57 12.67
C ARG A 79 5.91 11.18 12.06
N TYR A 80 5.77 11.36 10.75
CA TYR A 80 4.59 10.96 10.02
C TYR A 80 4.95 10.65 8.56
N ALA A 81 4.07 9.91 7.90
CA ALA A 81 4.02 9.79 6.45
C ALA A 81 2.64 10.25 6.00
N GLU A 82 2.58 10.98 4.89
CA GLU A 82 1.34 11.54 4.39
C GLU A 82 1.15 11.25 2.89
N TYR A 83 -0.11 11.10 2.52
CA TYR A 83 -0.58 11.11 1.15
C TYR A 83 -1.70 12.13 1.08
N ASP A 84 -1.87 12.78 -0.07
CA ASP A 84 -3.07 13.55 -0.28
C ASP A 84 -4.30 12.61 -0.34
N LEU A 85 -5.47 13.14 0.06
CA LEU A 85 -6.70 12.36 0.12
C LEU A 85 -7.09 11.77 -1.25
N LYS A 86 -6.77 12.46 -2.35
CA LYS A 86 -7.08 11.98 -3.70
C LYS A 86 -6.29 10.72 -4.02
N THR A 87 -4.99 10.69 -3.67
CA THR A 87 -4.14 9.50 -3.84
C THR A 87 -4.68 8.31 -3.04
N ILE A 88 -5.12 8.52 -1.79
CA ILE A 88 -5.72 7.42 -1.00
C ILE A 88 -7.04 6.93 -1.62
N LYS A 89 -7.93 7.83 -2.04
CA LYS A 89 -9.18 7.44 -2.72
C LYS A 89 -8.91 6.66 -4.02
N GLN A 90 -7.93 7.11 -4.81
CA GLN A 90 -7.52 6.43 -6.03
C GLN A 90 -6.94 5.05 -5.74
N TYR A 91 -6.10 4.93 -4.70
CA TYR A 91 -5.54 3.64 -4.29
C TYR A 91 -6.63 2.65 -3.86
N ILE A 92 -7.61 3.08 -3.05
CA ILE A 92 -8.75 2.26 -2.64
C ILE A 92 -9.54 1.79 -3.87
N ALA A 93 -9.86 2.70 -4.80
CA ALA A 93 -10.57 2.34 -6.03
C ALA A 93 -9.76 1.36 -6.90
N TYR A 94 -8.44 1.53 -6.98
CA TYR A 94 -7.56 0.63 -7.72
C TYR A 94 -7.56 -0.79 -7.15
N ILE A 95 -7.31 -0.96 -5.84
CA ILE A 95 -7.28 -2.30 -5.24
C ILE A 95 -8.66 -2.97 -5.27
N GLU A 96 -9.75 -2.22 -5.13
CA GLU A 96 -11.12 -2.74 -5.24
C GLU A 96 -11.41 -3.24 -6.68
N HIS A 97 -10.93 -2.51 -7.69
CA HIS A 97 -11.04 -2.93 -9.09
C HIS A 97 -10.27 -4.23 -9.32
N GLU A 98 -8.99 -4.28 -8.96
CA GLU A 98 -8.13 -5.45 -9.15
C GLU A 98 -8.66 -6.69 -8.40
N ALA A 99 -9.13 -6.51 -7.17
CA ALA A 99 -9.73 -7.60 -6.38
C ALA A 99 -11.02 -8.14 -7.01
N LYS A 100 -11.85 -7.24 -7.57
CA LYS A 100 -13.08 -7.62 -8.28
C LYS A 100 -12.78 -8.42 -9.55
N GLU A 101 -11.81 -8.00 -10.35
CA GLU A 101 -11.38 -8.74 -11.55
C GLU A 101 -10.87 -10.15 -11.20
N ALA A 102 -10.22 -10.29 -10.03
CA ALA A 102 -9.77 -11.57 -9.49
C ALA A 102 -10.83 -12.35 -8.69
N ASN A 103 -12.07 -11.83 -8.58
CA ASN A 103 -13.18 -12.42 -7.83
C ASN A 103 -12.83 -12.75 -6.37
N VAL A 104 -12.20 -11.80 -5.67
CA VAL A 104 -11.90 -11.86 -4.24
C VAL A 104 -12.36 -10.58 -3.52
N ASP A 105 -12.72 -10.72 -2.25
CA ASP A 105 -13.05 -9.58 -1.39
C ASP A 105 -11.81 -9.13 -0.60
N ILE A 106 -11.68 -7.81 -0.42
CA ILE A 106 -10.69 -7.23 0.50
C ILE A 106 -11.26 -7.23 1.91
N ASN A 107 -10.59 -7.90 2.84
CA ASN A 107 -10.99 -7.96 4.25
C ASN A 107 -10.50 -6.75 5.05
N THR A 108 -9.21 -6.43 4.92
CA THR A 108 -8.55 -5.36 5.68
C THR A 108 -7.44 -4.70 4.87
N LEU A 109 -7.10 -3.46 5.22
CA LEU A 109 -5.84 -2.82 4.84
C LEU A 109 -4.84 -2.98 5.98
N ARG A 110 -3.74 -3.68 5.73
CA ARG A 110 -2.69 -3.92 6.72
C ARG A 110 -1.52 -2.97 6.51
N PHE A 111 -1.19 -2.22 7.56
CA PHE A 111 -0.09 -1.25 7.56
C PHE A 111 1.15 -1.90 8.20
N TYR A 112 2.22 -2.06 7.43
CA TYR A 112 3.49 -2.58 7.91
C TYR A 112 4.44 -1.43 8.22
N LEU A 113 4.93 -1.38 9.46
CA LEU A 113 6.05 -0.50 9.81
C LEU A 113 7.32 -0.99 9.13
N SER A 114 8.05 -0.08 8.48
CA SER A 114 9.21 -0.41 7.67
C SER A 114 10.29 0.68 7.72
N ASN A 115 11.42 0.42 7.08
CA ASN A 115 12.49 1.38 6.88
C ASN A 115 12.94 1.35 5.42
N TYR A 116 13.23 2.52 4.87
CA TYR A 116 13.99 2.59 3.63
C TYR A 116 15.41 2.07 3.87
N PRO A 117 15.98 1.29 2.93
CA PRO A 117 17.32 0.78 3.06
C PRO A 117 18.34 1.92 3.06
N ASN A 118 19.55 1.61 3.54
CA ASN A 118 20.70 2.48 3.38
C ASN A 118 21.39 2.19 2.03
N SER A 119 20.70 2.46 0.93
CA SER A 119 21.20 2.31 -0.43
C SER A 119 20.62 3.40 -1.32
N ASP A 120 21.23 3.63 -2.48
CA ASP A 120 20.70 4.59 -3.47
C ASP A 120 19.53 4.01 -4.27
N LYS A 121 19.47 2.68 -4.38
CA LYS A 121 18.49 1.95 -5.18
C LYS A 121 17.92 0.73 -4.47
N PHE A 122 16.69 0.40 -4.80
CA PHE A 122 16.05 -0.89 -4.52
C PHE A 122 16.53 -1.97 -5.49
N PRO A 123 16.32 -3.27 -5.20
CA PRO A 123 16.71 -4.37 -6.09
C PRO A 123 16.10 -4.30 -7.50
N ASN A 124 14.92 -3.69 -7.64
CA ASN A 124 14.27 -3.45 -8.94
C ASN A 124 14.84 -2.23 -9.71
N GLY A 125 15.81 -1.52 -9.14
CA GLY A 125 16.47 -0.36 -9.75
C GLY A 125 15.88 1.01 -9.39
N ASP A 126 14.73 1.04 -8.70
CA ASP A 126 14.08 2.29 -8.27
C ASP A 126 14.94 3.04 -7.26
N VAL A 127 14.86 4.37 -7.29
CA VAL A 127 15.63 5.23 -6.38
C VAL A 127 15.04 5.20 -4.97
N VAL A 128 15.92 5.06 -3.98
CA VAL A 128 15.56 5.18 -2.57
C VAL A 128 15.48 6.67 -2.22
N LYS A 129 14.26 7.20 -2.16
CA LYS A 129 14.00 8.64 -1.92
C LYS A 129 14.42 9.10 -0.53
N TYR A 130 14.28 8.23 0.47
CA TYR A 130 14.43 8.57 1.89
C TYR A 130 15.32 7.60 2.66
N PRO A 131 16.62 7.45 2.31
CA PRO A 131 17.47 6.41 2.89
C PRO A 131 17.47 6.42 4.42
N ARG A 132 17.36 5.24 5.03
CA ARG A 132 17.33 4.97 6.49
C ARG A 132 16.08 5.44 7.22
N ARG A 133 15.21 6.24 6.60
CA ARG A 133 14.03 6.78 7.28
C ARG A 133 13.01 5.68 7.54
N ASN A 134 12.36 5.74 8.70
CA ASN A 134 11.17 4.92 8.96
C ASN A 134 10.07 5.31 7.96
N SER A 135 9.29 4.32 7.60
CA SER A 135 8.18 4.39 6.65
C SER A 135 7.12 3.37 7.04
N PHE A 136 6.07 3.27 6.23
CA PHE A 136 5.15 2.16 6.23
C PHE A 136 4.73 1.84 4.81
N PHE A 137 4.28 0.61 4.58
CA PHE A 137 3.57 0.25 3.36
C PHE A 137 2.24 -0.42 3.69
N VAL A 138 1.28 -0.29 2.79
CA VAL A 138 -0.09 -0.78 2.96
C VAL A 138 -0.33 -1.96 2.04
N VAL A 139 -0.88 -3.04 2.57
CA VAL A 139 -1.16 -4.28 1.84
C VAL A 139 -2.64 -4.63 2.02
N PRO A 140 -3.42 -4.78 0.93
CA PRO A 140 -4.76 -5.34 1.04
C PRO A 140 -4.69 -6.81 1.39
N THR A 141 -5.70 -7.29 2.11
CA THR A 141 -5.74 -8.67 2.58
C THR A 141 -7.01 -9.37 2.12
N MET A 142 -6.94 -10.68 1.94
CA MET A 142 -8.05 -11.53 1.52
C MET A 142 -8.14 -12.77 2.41
N SER A 143 -9.29 -13.43 2.37
CA SER A 143 -9.46 -14.75 2.98
C SER A 143 -8.79 -15.82 2.11
N TYR A 144 -7.86 -16.59 2.67
CA TYR A 144 -7.23 -17.70 1.98
C TYR A 144 -7.04 -18.86 2.97
N LYS A 145 -7.68 -20.00 2.70
CA LYS A 145 -7.63 -21.20 3.56
C LYS A 145 -7.97 -20.94 5.04
N GLY A 146 -8.89 -20.00 5.30
CA GLY A 146 -9.32 -19.64 6.65
C GLY A 146 -8.44 -18.60 7.35
N GLU A 147 -7.39 -18.09 6.67
CA GLU A 147 -6.50 -17.06 7.19
C GLU A 147 -6.69 -15.74 6.44
N ASN A 148 -6.40 -14.62 7.13
CA ASN A 148 -6.40 -13.29 6.52
C ASN A 148 -4.98 -12.93 6.08
N VAL A 149 -4.69 -13.02 4.79
CA VAL A 149 -3.33 -12.90 4.23
C VAL A 149 -3.24 -11.73 3.25
N GLY A 150 -2.05 -11.13 3.13
CA GLY A 150 -1.79 -10.17 2.04
C GLY A 150 -1.77 -10.89 0.70
N PHE A 151 -2.12 -10.20 -0.38
CA PHE A 151 -2.17 -10.79 -1.72
C PHE A 151 -1.68 -9.84 -2.82
N SER A 152 -1.29 -10.42 -3.95
CA SER A 152 -1.01 -9.76 -5.22
C SER A 152 -1.95 -10.30 -6.30
N ILE A 153 -1.93 -9.68 -7.49
CA ILE A 153 -2.62 -10.21 -8.66
C ILE A 153 -1.60 -10.70 -9.68
N GLU A 154 -1.85 -11.87 -10.24
CA GLU A 154 -1.14 -12.41 -11.39
C GLU A 154 -2.10 -12.48 -12.59
N ASP A 155 -1.64 -12.02 -13.76
CA ASP A 155 -2.31 -12.28 -15.03
C ASP A 155 -1.80 -13.62 -15.60
N ILE A 156 -2.68 -14.62 -15.61
CA ILE A 156 -2.43 -15.94 -16.18
C ILE A 156 -3.39 -16.12 -17.37
N ASP A 157 -2.85 -16.00 -18.58
CA ASP A 157 -3.60 -16.14 -19.84
C ASP A 157 -4.81 -15.20 -19.97
N GLY A 158 -4.68 -13.94 -19.53
CA GLY A 158 -5.75 -12.93 -19.54
C GLY A 158 -6.74 -13.07 -18.39
N LYS A 159 -6.42 -13.92 -17.40
CA LYS A 159 -7.23 -14.13 -16.20
C LYS A 159 -6.48 -13.66 -14.96
N TYR A 160 -7.01 -12.59 -14.37
CA TYR A 160 -6.57 -12.03 -13.10
C TYR A 160 -6.83 -13.04 -11.98
N THR A 161 -5.77 -13.43 -11.28
CA THR A 161 -5.80 -14.41 -10.19
C THR A 161 -5.15 -13.82 -8.96
N ALA A 162 -5.88 -13.80 -7.84
CA ALA A 162 -5.33 -13.36 -6.57
C ALA A 162 -4.42 -14.44 -5.97
N VAL A 163 -3.19 -14.07 -5.64
CA VAL A 163 -2.17 -14.97 -5.10
C VAL A 163 -1.74 -14.49 -3.71
N PRO A 164 -1.79 -15.36 -2.67
CA PRO A 164 -1.33 -14.98 -1.34
C PRO A 164 0.16 -14.67 -1.36
N LEU A 165 0.54 -13.56 -0.74
CA LEU A 165 1.93 -13.16 -0.59
C LEU A 165 2.61 -14.13 0.37
N LYS A 166 3.63 -14.85 -0.12
CA LYS A 166 4.37 -15.84 0.68
C LYS A 166 5.41 -15.14 1.56
N GLY A 167 5.47 -15.56 2.82
CA GLY A 167 6.59 -15.28 3.70
C GLY A 167 7.84 -16.00 3.20
N ARG A 168 9.01 -15.39 3.30
CA ARG A 168 10.28 -16.07 3.09
C ARG A 168 10.56 -16.95 4.30
N ASN A 169 10.20 -18.23 4.18
CA ASN A 169 10.86 -19.28 4.94
C ASN A 169 12.37 -19.09 4.73
N SER A 170 13.10 -18.79 5.79
CA SER A 170 14.56 -18.62 5.71
C SER A 170 15.31 -19.94 5.42
N ASN A 171 14.60 -21.06 5.19
CA ASN A 171 15.17 -22.40 5.03
C ASN A 171 14.46 -23.28 3.98
N GLU A 172 14.21 -22.80 2.76
CA GLU A 172 13.94 -23.68 1.61
C GLU A 172 14.75 -23.15 0.40
N GLU A 173 15.68 -23.86 -0.24
CA GLU A 173 16.24 -25.19 -0.05
C GLU A 173 17.51 -25.24 -0.94
N ARG A 174 18.68 -25.45 -0.33
CA ARG A 174 19.62 -26.46 -0.83
C ARG A 174 19.60 -27.51 0.25
N THR A 175 18.99 -28.66 0.02
CA THR A 175 19.62 -30.00 0.05
C THR A 175 18.51 -31.06 0.02
N GLN A 176 18.76 -32.11 -0.76
CA GLN A 176 17.99 -33.34 -0.84
C GLN A 176 17.82 -34.03 0.54
N ASP A 177 16.62 -34.58 0.76
CA ASP A 177 16.33 -35.88 1.40
C ASP A 177 16.84 -36.14 2.85
N ASN A 178 15.94 -36.02 3.84
CA ASN A 178 15.53 -37.09 4.76
C ASN A 178 14.68 -36.60 5.95
N ASP A 179 13.69 -37.44 6.28
CA ASP A 179 12.94 -37.67 7.52
C ASP A 179 12.85 -36.64 8.68
N GLN A 180 11.59 -36.46 9.10
CA GLN A 180 11.04 -36.19 10.43
C GLN A 180 11.89 -35.43 11.47
N THR A 181 11.37 -34.29 11.95
CA THR A 181 10.88 -34.17 13.34
C THR A 181 10.18 -32.83 13.58
N ASP A 182 9.11 -32.90 14.37
CA ASP A 182 8.39 -31.76 14.93
C ASP A 182 9.34 -30.77 15.63
N SER A 183 9.24 -29.50 15.26
CA SER A 183 9.61 -28.41 16.16
C SER A 183 8.66 -27.23 15.97
N THR A 184 7.85 -27.00 16.99
CA THR A 184 7.16 -25.74 17.30
C THR A 184 8.18 -24.60 17.37
N GLY A 185 8.44 -23.98 16.21
CA GLY A 185 9.38 -22.89 16.05
C GLY A 185 8.66 -21.54 15.94
N GLN A 186 9.00 -20.62 16.84
CA GLN A 186 8.58 -19.22 16.88
C GLN A 186 8.43 -18.58 15.49
N MET A 187 7.20 -18.20 15.14
CA MET A 187 6.90 -17.31 14.02
C MET A 187 7.46 -15.92 14.31
N ASN A 188 8.67 -15.66 13.83
CA ASN A 188 9.15 -14.31 13.55
C ASN A 188 9.28 -14.18 12.03
N GLU A 189 8.17 -13.91 11.35
CA GLU A 189 8.19 -13.77 9.89
C GLU A 189 7.47 -12.50 9.44
N ALA A 190 8.27 -11.48 9.11
CA ALA A 190 7.86 -10.34 8.30
C ALA A 190 8.80 -10.20 7.09
N GLY A 191 9.09 -11.31 6.42
CA GLY A 191 9.82 -11.32 5.16
C GLY A 191 8.87 -11.50 4.00
N PHE A 192 8.39 -10.41 3.38
CA PHE A 192 7.64 -10.49 2.12
C PHE A 192 8.60 -10.77 0.97
N PHE A 193 8.41 -11.88 0.25
CA PHE A 193 9.00 -12.02 -1.08
C PHE A 193 7.98 -12.62 -2.05
N MET A 194 7.70 -11.90 -3.13
CA MET A 194 7.17 -12.52 -4.34
C MET A 194 8.32 -13.28 -5.00
N SER A 195 8.15 -14.58 -5.19
CA SER A 195 9.18 -15.42 -5.79
C SER A 195 9.39 -15.02 -7.24
N ASN A 196 10.63 -14.70 -7.62
CA ASN A 196 11.02 -14.44 -9.03
C ASN A 196 10.97 -15.70 -9.92
N ASN A 197 10.44 -16.83 -9.44
CA ASN A 197 10.18 -18.02 -10.26
C ASN A 197 8.77 -18.01 -10.84
N ALA A 198 8.35 -16.87 -11.41
CA ALA A 198 7.14 -16.79 -12.22
C ALA A 198 7.41 -17.41 -13.60
N THR A 199 7.02 -18.67 -13.77
CA THR A 199 6.62 -19.16 -15.08
C THR A 199 5.36 -18.41 -15.50
N VAL A 200 5.50 -17.59 -16.55
CA VAL A 200 4.45 -17.04 -17.45
C VAL A 200 3.27 -16.36 -16.75
N GLY A 201 3.51 -15.15 -16.22
CA GLY A 201 2.46 -14.21 -15.83
C GLY A 201 3.06 -12.88 -15.36
N GLU A 202 2.50 -11.75 -15.77
CA GLU A 202 2.89 -10.44 -15.25
C GLU A 202 2.25 -10.26 -13.87
N THR A 203 3.07 -10.01 -12.84
CA THR A 203 2.57 -9.82 -11.47
C THR A 203 2.32 -8.34 -11.20
N THR A 204 1.08 -8.00 -10.89
CA THR A 204 0.65 -6.67 -10.51
C THR A 204 0.71 -6.50 -8.99
N SER A 205 1.49 -5.51 -8.53
CA SER A 205 1.57 -5.17 -7.10
C SER A 205 0.36 -4.35 -6.66
N LEU A 206 -0.17 -4.68 -5.50
CA LEU A 206 -1.23 -3.92 -4.82
C LEU A 206 -0.72 -3.13 -3.61
N ILE A 207 0.61 -3.02 -3.44
CA ILE A 207 1.21 -2.46 -2.23
C ILE A 207 1.40 -0.94 -2.39
N LEU A 208 0.81 -0.15 -1.49
CA LEU A 208 1.04 1.30 -1.43
C LEU A 208 2.24 1.61 -0.53
N ASN A 209 3.18 2.39 -1.06
CA ASN A 209 4.22 3.12 -0.32
C ASN A 209 4.46 4.47 -1.03
N ASP A 210 5.60 5.11 -0.76
CA ASP A 210 6.08 6.33 -1.38
C ASP A 210 5.29 7.60 -1.02
N GLY A 211 4.60 7.58 0.13
CA GLY A 211 4.08 8.79 0.75
C GLY A 211 5.20 9.76 1.09
N THR A 212 4.85 11.05 1.22
CA THR A 212 5.80 12.06 1.68
C THR A 212 6.19 11.73 3.11
N ILE A 213 7.50 11.59 3.36
CA ILE A 213 8.04 11.30 4.68
C ILE A 213 8.71 12.55 5.21
N THR A 214 8.17 13.07 6.30
CA THR A 214 8.60 14.35 6.84
C THR A 214 9.19 14.16 8.23
N PRO A 215 10.36 14.77 8.50
CA PRO A 215 10.81 15.04 9.87
C PRO A 215 9.74 15.83 10.65
N PRO A 216 9.84 15.99 11.99
CA PRO A 216 8.88 16.80 12.73
C PRO A 216 8.78 18.21 12.13
N PRO A 217 7.58 18.82 12.06
CA PRO A 217 7.51 20.27 11.97
C PRO A 217 8.20 20.85 13.21
N GLY A 218 8.86 22.01 13.05
CA GLY A 218 9.70 22.60 14.11
C GLY A 218 8.99 22.87 15.46
N ASN A 219 7.65 22.87 15.46
CA ASN A 219 6.81 23.01 16.65
C ASN A 219 5.92 21.76 16.82
N ASN A 220 5.62 21.37 18.06
CA ASN A 220 4.68 20.28 18.32
C ASN A 220 3.30 20.67 17.76
N PRO A 221 2.71 19.90 16.82
CA PRO A 221 1.44 20.26 16.17
C PRO A 221 0.24 20.30 17.13
N PHE A 222 0.42 19.79 18.35
CA PHE A 222 -0.60 19.75 19.40
C PHE A 222 -0.32 20.72 20.56
N ASP A 223 0.75 21.53 20.47
CA ASP A 223 1.05 22.55 21.46
C ASP A 223 0.11 23.75 21.27
N HIS A 224 -0.93 23.79 22.09
CA HIS A 224 -1.80 24.95 22.24
C HIS A 224 -1.16 25.87 23.27
N GLY A 225 -0.19 26.68 22.84
CA GLY A 225 0.59 27.58 23.72
C GLY A 225 -0.26 28.19 24.83
N ASN A 226 0.05 27.82 26.07
CA ASN A 226 -0.56 28.37 27.28
C ASN A 226 -0.03 29.78 27.58
#